data_AF-A0A452SLW9-F1
#
_entry.id   AF-A0A452SLW9-F1
#
_cell.length_a   1.000
_cell.length_b   1.000
_cell.length_c   1.000
_cell.angle_alpha   90.00
_cell.angle_beta   90.00
_cell.angle_gamma   90.00
#
_symmetry.space_group_name_H-M   'P 1'
#
loop_
_entity.id
_entity.type
_entity.pdbx_description
1 polymer ?
#
loop_
_entity_poly.entity_id
_entity_poly.type
_entity_poly.pdbx_seq_one_letter_code
_entity_poly.pdbx_strand_id
1 'polypeptide(L)'
;DHGTAPPTDGDDEEMMATEVAPSTMTELTDLGRCLMNHEDVCTALLITAFNSLAWKDTLSCQRTTTQLCWPLLKQVLSGTLLADAVTWLFTSVLKGLQTHGQHDGCMASLVHLAFQIYEALRPRYLEIRAVMEQIPDIQKDSLDQFDCKLLNPSLQKVADKRRKDQFKRLIAGCIGKPLGEQFRKEVHIKNLPSLFKKTKPMLETEVLDNEEGGLATIFEP
;
A
#
# COMPACT_ATOMS: atom_id res chain seq x y z
N ASP A 1 -57.95 -12.04 24.06
CA ASP A 1 -57.31 -11.64 22.81
C ASP A 1 -55.90 -12.16 22.73
N HIS A 2 -55.70 -13.06 21.78
CA HIS A 2 -54.40 -13.57 21.37
C HIS A 2 -53.69 -12.51 20.53
N GLY A 3 -52.45 -12.18 20.90
CA GLY A 3 -51.54 -11.35 20.10
C GLY A 3 -50.16 -12.00 20.08
N THR A 4 -50.01 -13.02 19.25
CA THR A 4 -48.76 -13.71 18.95
C THR A 4 -47.91 -12.82 18.03
N ALA A 5 -46.70 -12.46 18.45
CA ALA A 5 -45.69 -11.85 17.57
C ALA A 5 -44.57 -12.87 17.26
N PRO A 6 -44.08 -12.94 16.01
CA PRO A 6 -43.21 -14.01 15.50
C PRO A 6 -41.71 -13.79 15.82
N PRO A 7 -40.83 -14.78 15.58
CA PRO A 7 -39.45 -14.77 16.06
C PRO A 7 -38.56 -13.86 15.22
N THR A 8 -37.60 -13.22 15.88
CA THR A 8 -36.51 -12.46 15.23
C THR A 8 -35.38 -13.42 14.86
N ASP A 9 -35.36 -13.85 13.60
CA ASP A 9 -34.19 -14.41 12.93
C ASP A 9 -34.03 -13.65 11.62
N GLY A 10 -32.85 -13.07 11.40
CA GLY A 10 -32.56 -12.27 10.21
C GLY A 10 -31.20 -11.61 10.34
N ASP A 11 -30.22 -12.24 9.68
CA ASP A 11 -28.91 -11.72 9.29
C ASP A 11 -28.92 -10.22 9.02
N ASP A 12 -27.89 -9.54 9.52
CA ASP A 12 -26.98 -8.84 8.62
C ASP A 12 -25.72 -8.46 9.41
N GLU A 13 -24.62 -9.16 9.09
CA GLU A 13 -23.27 -8.70 9.38
C GLU A 13 -23.10 -7.30 8.81
N GLU A 14 -23.26 -6.29 9.66
CA GLU A 14 -22.99 -4.90 9.32
C GLU A 14 -21.47 -4.71 9.19
N MET A 15 -20.96 -5.17 8.04
CA MET A 15 -19.65 -4.81 7.52
C MET A 15 -19.61 -3.30 7.38
N MET A 16 -19.11 -2.64 8.42
CA MET A 16 -18.75 -1.23 8.39
C MET A 16 -17.62 -1.03 7.38
N ALA A 17 -17.99 -0.95 6.10
CA ALA A 17 -17.18 -0.31 5.08
C ALA A 17 -17.03 1.14 5.51
N THR A 18 -15.93 1.43 6.21
CA THR A 18 -15.58 2.80 6.57
C THR A 18 -15.30 3.52 5.27
N GLU A 19 -16.27 4.28 4.78
CA GLU A 19 -16.11 5.14 3.63
C GLU A 19 -14.92 6.06 3.90
N VAL A 20 -13.87 5.90 3.10
CA VAL A 20 -12.66 6.71 3.19
C VAL A 20 -13.01 8.08 2.63
N ALA A 21 -13.43 8.98 3.52
CA ALA A 21 -13.55 10.40 3.22
C ALA A 21 -12.22 10.92 2.64
N PRO A 22 -12.26 11.85 1.66
CA PRO A 22 -11.06 12.43 1.08
C PRO A 22 -10.21 13.03 2.20
N SER A 23 -8.93 12.64 2.21
CA SER A 23 -7.96 12.97 3.25
C SER A 23 -7.82 14.49 3.36
N THR A 24 -8.51 15.11 4.32
CA THR A 24 -8.19 16.46 4.75
C THR A 24 -6.77 16.39 5.30
N MET A 25 -5.81 17.06 4.64
CA MET A 25 -4.45 17.16 5.18
C MET A 25 -4.57 17.76 6.57
N THR A 26 -4.27 16.95 7.58
CA THR A 26 -4.29 17.40 8.96
C THR A 26 -3.17 18.42 9.11
N GLU A 27 -3.48 19.67 9.44
CA GLU A 27 -2.45 20.67 9.71
C GLU A 27 -2.06 20.64 11.20
N LEU A 28 -0.86 21.12 11.51
CA LEU A 28 -0.45 21.31 12.90
C LEU A 28 -1.34 22.34 13.59
N THR A 29 -1.65 22.08 14.86
CA THR A 29 -2.33 23.03 15.73
C THR A 29 -1.40 24.19 16.11
N ASP A 30 -1.94 25.26 16.72
CA ASP A 30 -1.12 26.37 17.23
C ASP A 30 -0.12 25.91 18.27
N LEU A 31 -0.54 25.03 19.19
CA LEU A 31 0.36 24.42 20.16
C LEU A 31 1.44 23.58 19.46
N GLY A 32 1.07 22.81 18.45
CA GLY A 32 2.02 22.04 17.65
C GLY A 32 3.07 22.93 16.98
N ARG A 33 2.66 24.05 16.36
CA ARG A 33 3.58 25.05 15.81
C ARG A 33 4.50 25.65 16.88
N CYS A 34 3.94 25.98 18.05
CA CYS A 34 4.72 26.52 19.16
C CYS A 34 5.80 25.53 19.62
N LEU A 35 5.47 24.24 19.77
CA LEU A 35 6.43 23.20 20.16
C LEU A 35 7.54 23.01 19.13
N MET A 36 7.24 23.15 17.84
CA MET A 36 8.24 23.02 16.76
C MET A 36 9.29 24.14 16.75
N ASN A 37 9.08 25.24 17.48
CA ASN A 37 10.09 26.29 17.66
C ASN A 37 11.21 25.90 18.63
N HIS A 38 11.01 24.84 19.43
CA HIS A 38 12.02 24.32 20.35
C HIS A 38 12.80 23.18 19.69
N GLU A 39 14.10 23.37 19.48
CA GLU A 39 14.96 22.45 18.72
C GLU A 39 14.95 21.00 19.28
N ASP A 40 15.07 20.85 20.60
CA ASP A 40 15.07 19.54 21.26
C ASP A 40 13.74 18.81 21.05
N VAL A 41 12.62 19.54 21.16
CA VAL A 41 11.27 18.99 21.01
C VAL A 41 11.00 18.63 19.56
N CYS A 42 11.34 19.53 18.63
CA CYS A 42 11.23 19.31 17.19
C CYS A 42 12.00 18.05 16.76
N THR A 43 13.26 17.93 17.20
CA THR A 43 14.13 16.79 16.92
C THR A 43 13.52 15.50 17.48
N ALA A 44 13.09 15.49 18.74
CA ALA A 44 12.46 14.32 19.35
C ALA A 44 11.16 13.91 18.63
N LEU A 45 10.32 14.87 18.25
CA LEU A 45 9.07 14.62 17.54
C LEU A 45 9.31 14.03 16.15
N LEU A 46 10.21 14.62 15.35
CA LEU A 46 10.55 14.11 14.03
C LEU A 46 11.14 12.70 14.12
N ILE A 47 12.11 12.48 15.01
CA ILE A 47 12.74 11.17 15.16
C ILE A 47 11.69 10.12 15.57
N THR A 48 10.85 10.44 16.55
CA THR A 48 9.85 9.49 17.06
C THR A 48 8.79 9.17 16.01
N ALA A 49 8.25 10.18 15.32
CA ALA A 49 7.20 10.00 14.32
C ALA A 49 7.69 9.19 13.11
N PHE A 50 8.92 9.42 12.64
CA PHE A 50 9.46 8.69 11.49
C PHE A 50 9.98 7.29 11.87
N ASN A 51 10.50 7.10 13.09
CA ASN A 51 10.87 5.76 13.57
C ASN A 51 9.66 4.86 13.80
N SER A 52 8.53 5.42 14.22
CA SER A 52 7.33 4.61 14.48
C SER A 52 6.81 3.88 13.23
N LEU A 53 7.14 4.38 12.04
CA LEU A 53 6.80 3.75 10.76
C LEU A 53 7.40 2.36 10.60
N ALA A 54 8.50 2.04 11.30
CA ALA A 54 9.15 0.74 11.25
C ALA A 54 8.72 -0.21 12.38
N TRP A 55 7.90 0.25 13.32
CA TRP A 55 7.39 -0.60 14.41
C TRP A 55 6.35 -1.58 13.89
N LYS A 56 6.26 -2.79 14.46
CA LYS A 56 5.29 -3.81 14.04
C LYS A 56 3.85 -3.53 14.52
N ASP A 57 3.40 -2.29 14.37
CA ASP A 57 2.05 -1.82 14.63
C ASP A 57 1.51 -1.06 13.40
N THR A 58 0.74 -1.77 12.58
CA THR A 58 0.16 -1.26 11.33
C THR A 58 -0.78 -0.07 11.56
N LEU A 59 -1.54 -0.07 12.67
CA LEU A 59 -2.48 1.02 12.95
C LEU A 59 -1.72 2.30 13.31
N SER A 60 -0.70 2.18 14.17
CA SER A 60 0.16 3.32 14.50
C SER A 60 0.92 3.84 13.27
N CYS A 61 1.42 2.97 12.40
CA CYS A 61 2.05 3.37 11.15
C CYS A 61 1.09 4.20 10.28
N GLN A 62 -0.12 3.70 10.03
CA GLN A 62 -1.11 4.40 9.20
C GLN A 62 -1.51 5.76 9.78
N ARG A 63 -1.80 5.83 11.09
CA ARG A 63 -2.18 7.08 11.76
C ARG A 63 -1.04 8.09 11.74
N THR A 64 0.18 7.69 12.08
CA THR A 64 1.33 8.60 12.12
C THR A 64 1.65 9.13 10.72
N THR A 65 1.61 8.26 9.70
CA THR A 65 1.83 8.64 8.31
C THR A 65 0.82 9.68 7.83
N THR A 66 -0.46 9.46 8.11
CA THR A 66 -1.55 10.29 7.59
C THR A 66 -1.76 11.59 8.35
N GLN A 67 -1.50 11.61 9.66
CA GLN A 67 -1.86 12.74 10.53
C GLN A 67 -0.66 13.55 11.01
N LEU A 68 0.55 12.99 11.03
CA LEU A 68 1.68 13.59 11.77
C LEU A 68 2.95 13.83 10.94
N CYS A 69 3.40 12.84 10.16
CA CYS A 69 4.72 12.91 9.49
C CYS A 69 4.86 14.11 8.56
N TRP A 70 3.88 14.34 7.68
CA TRP A 70 3.95 15.44 6.71
C TRP A 70 3.84 16.82 7.37
N PRO A 71 2.88 17.07 8.29
CA PRO A 71 2.81 18.35 9.01
C PRO A 71 4.09 18.70 9.77
N LEU A 72 4.71 17.74 10.45
CA LEU A 72 5.98 17.94 11.14
C LEU A 72 7.09 18.32 10.16
N LEU A 73 7.24 17.57 9.07
CA LEU A 73 8.26 17.86 8.08
C LEU A 73 8.04 19.24 7.45
N LYS A 74 6.80 19.61 7.13
CA LYS A 74 6.46 20.90 6.50
C LYS A 74 6.94 22.09 7.33
N GLN A 75 6.96 22.00 8.67
CA GLN A 75 7.48 23.08 9.52
C GLN A 75 8.98 23.30 9.37
N VAL A 76 9.74 22.23 9.13
CA VAL A 76 11.20 22.32 9.03
C VAL A 76 11.69 22.47 7.58
N LEU A 77 10.80 22.36 6.58
CA LEU A 77 11.14 22.59 5.17
C LEU A 77 11.59 24.02 4.89
N SER A 78 11.16 25.03 5.65
CA SER A 78 11.64 26.42 5.46
C SER A 78 13.11 26.59 5.89
N GLY A 79 13.60 25.73 6.78
CA GLY A 79 14.98 25.73 7.24
C GLY A 79 15.94 24.96 6.32
N THR A 80 17.19 24.88 6.78
CA THR A 80 18.22 24.01 6.21
C THR A 80 18.22 22.70 6.97
N LEU A 81 18.03 21.58 6.27
CA LEU A 81 18.15 20.24 6.84
C LEU A 81 19.56 19.73 6.59
N LEU A 82 20.12 19.00 7.56
CA LEU A 82 21.36 18.27 7.37
C LEU A 82 21.15 17.15 6.35
N ALA A 83 22.13 16.93 5.48
CA ALA A 83 22.09 15.89 4.45
C ALA A 83 21.79 14.49 5.03
N ASP A 84 22.39 14.17 6.18
CA ASP A 84 22.15 12.91 6.89
C ASP A 84 20.71 12.81 7.42
N ALA A 85 20.13 13.91 7.88
CA ALA A 85 18.74 13.93 8.33
C ALA A 85 17.76 13.72 7.16
N VAL A 86 18.04 14.31 6.00
CA VAL A 86 17.25 14.09 4.76
C VAL A 86 17.29 12.63 4.34
N THR A 87 18.49 12.05 4.30
CA THR A 87 18.72 10.63 3.99
C THR A 87 17.97 9.73 4.97
N TRP A 88 18.10 10.00 6.27
CA TRP A 88 17.46 9.23 7.32
C TRP A 88 15.93 9.29 7.25
N LEU A 89 15.35 10.49 7.11
CA LEU A 89 13.89 10.69 7.01
C LEU A 89 13.31 9.89 5.85
N PHE A 90 13.89 10.01 4.66
CA PHE A 90 13.39 9.31 3.49
C PHE A 90 13.55 7.79 3.61
N THR A 91 14.69 7.34 4.16
CA THR A 91 14.94 5.92 4.44
C THR A 91 13.93 5.36 5.46
N SER A 92 13.57 6.12 6.50
CA SER A 92 12.58 5.70 7.50
C SER A 92 11.20 5.44 6.89
N VAL A 93 10.78 6.28 5.93
CA VAL A 93 9.51 6.03 5.20
C VAL A 93 9.61 4.78 4.32
N LEU A 94 10.73 4.58 3.62
CA LEU A 94 10.93 3.36 2.82
C LEU A 94 10.98 2.09 3.68
N LYS A 95 11.59 2.15 4.88
CA LYS A 95 11.57 1.06 5.87
C LYS A 95 10.15 0.76 6.36
N GLY A 96 9.33 1.78 6.58
CA GLY A 96 7.92 1.59 6.88
C GLY A 96 7.17 0.90 5.75
N LEU A 97 7.49 1.26 4.50
CA LEU A 97 6.91 0.62 3.31
C LEU A 97 7.33 -0.85 3.18
N GLN A 98 8.57 -1.18 3.53
CA GLN A 98 9.05 -2.57 3.60
C GLN A 98 8.34 -3.36 4.71
N THR A 99 8.05 -2.70 5.84
CA THR A 99 7.45 -3.31 7.02
C THR A 99 5.96 -3.56 6.86
N HIS A 100 5.22 -2.60 6.29
CA HIS A 100 3.75 -2.58 6.24
C HIS A 100 3.16 -2.59 4.83
N GLY A 101 3.98 -2.59 3.77
CA GLY A 101 3.54 -2.46 2.38
C GLY A 101 2.56 -3.53 1.90
N GLN A 102 2.45 -4.65 2.61
CA GLN A 102 1.45 -5.70 2.36
C GLN A 102 0.02 -5.25 2.71
N HIS A 103 -0.14 -4.19 3.51
CA HIS A 103 -1.45 -3.65 3.90
C HIS A 103 -1.78 -2.43 3.03
N ASP A 104 -2.91 -2.48 2.31
CA ASP A 104 -3.27 -1.45 1.33
C ASP A 104 -3.35 -0.03 1.93
N GLY A 105 -3.90 0.12 3.13
CA GLY A 105 -4.01 1.42 3.82
C GLY A 105 -2.64 2.02 4.15
N CYS A 106 -1.70 1.21 4.65
CA CYS A 106 -0.32 1.64 4.90
C CYS A 106 0.43 1.89 3.60
N MET A 107 0.33 1.00 2.61
CA MET A 107 0.96 1.19 1.31
C MET A 107 0.51 2.50 0.67
N ALA A 108 -0.80 2.77 0.60
CA ALA A 108 -1.33 3.96 -0.04
C ALA A 108 -0.89 5.26 0.64
N SER A 109 -0.86 5.27 1.98
CA SER A 109 -0.45 6.43 2.79
C SER A 109 1.07 6.63 2.78
N LEU A 110 1.87 5.57 2.91
CA LEU A 110 3.34 5.65 2.86
C LEU A 110 3.85 6.02 1.47
N VAL A 111 3.25 5.48 0.40
CA VAL A 111 3.57 5.91 -0.98
C VAL A 111 3.21 7.39 -1.16
N HIS A 112 2.12 7.86 -0.57
CA HIS A 112 1.78 9.27 -0.61
C HIS A 112 2.82 10.13 0.11
N LEU A 113 3.16 9.79 1.35
CA LEU A 113 4.16 10.51 2.13
C LEU A 113 5.52 10.51 1.43
N ALA A 114 5.99 9.36 0.94
CA ALA A 114 7.23 9.25 0.20
C ALA A 114 7.23 10.15 -1.05
N PHE A 115 6.12 10.19 -1.80
CA PHE A 115 5.98 11.08 -2.96
C PHE A 115 6.07 12.56 -2.56
N GLN A 116 5.36 12.99 -1.50
CA GLN A 116 5.42 14.37 -1.01
C GLN A 116 6.83 14.78 -0.57
N ILE A 117 7.52 13.89 0.15
CA ILE A 117 8.91 14.10 0.58
C ILE A 117 9.82 14.21 -0.62
N TYR A 118 9.66 13.32 -1.60
CA TYR A 118 10.45 13.33 -2.83
C TYR A 118 10.27 14.65 -3.59
N GLU A 119 9.03 15.07 -3.85
CA GLU A 119 8.76 16.32 -4.56
C GLU A 119 9.31 17.55 -3.82
N ALA A 120 9.22 17.57 -2.48
CA ALA A 120 9.65 18.72 -1.69
C ALA A 120 11.18 18.81 -1.49
N LEU A 121 11.85 17.67 -1.31
CA LEU A 121 13.27 17.63 -0.96
C LEU A 121 14.19 17.42 -2.17
N ARG A 122 13.75 16.68 -3.19
CA ARG A 122 14.59 16.36 -4.37
C ARG A 122 15.16 17.58 -5.09
N PRO A 123 14.46 18.72 -5.23
CA PRO A 123 15.03 19.93 -5.84
C PRO A 123 16.16 20.58 -5.04
N ARG A 124 16.29 20.25 -3.75
CA ARG A 124 17.23 20.88 -2.82
C ARG A 124 18.35 19.95 -2.36
N TYR A 125 18.09 18.65 -2.34
CA TYR A 125 18.99 17.64 -1.78
C TYR A 125 19.19 16.50 -2.79
N LEU A 126 20.44 16.29 -3.20
CA LEU A 126 20.81 15.23 -4.16
C LEU A 126 20.79 13.85 -3.50
N GLU A 127 20.92 13.80 -2.18
CA GLU A 127 20.94 12.60 -1.35
C GLU A 127 19.65 11.79 -1.48
N ILE A 128 18.52 12.45 -1.74
CA ILE A 128 17.24 11.79 -2.01
C ILE A 128 17.36 10.82 -3.20
N ARG A 129 18.08 11.22 -4.25
CA ARG A 129 18.34 10.34 -5.40
C ARG A 129 19.28 9.19 -5.04
N ALA A 130 20.30 9.46 -4.23
CA ALA A 130 21.22 8.42 -3.77
C ALA A 130 20.50 7.32 -2.96
N VAL A 131 19.46 7.66 -2.20
CA VAL A 131 18.59 6.68 -1.54
C VAL A 131 17.72 5.92 -2.55
N MET A 132 17.12 6.61 -3.53
CA MET A 132 16.33 5.95 -4.58
C MET A 132 17.13 4.90 -5.35
N GLU A 133 18.38 5.21 -5.70
CA GLU A 133 19.24 4.31 -6.46
C GLU A 133 19.61 3.02 -5.71
N GLN A 134 19.38 2.96 -4.39
CA GLN A 134 19.57 1.76 -3.56
C GLN A 134 18.32 0.86 -3.53
N ILE A 135 17.18 1.30 -4.08
CA ILE A 135 15.96 0.51 -4.12
C ILE A 135 16.15 -0.69 -5.06
N PRO A 136 15.80 -1.93 -4.64
CA PRO A 136 15.88 -3.10 -5.49
C PRO A 136 15.08 -2.95 -6.78
N ASP A 137 15.63 -3.45 -7.88
CA ASP A 137 15.00 -3.49 -9.21
C ASP A 137 14.62 -2.12 -9.81
N ILE A 138 15.20 -1.03 -9.31
CA ILE A 138 14.91 0.32 -9.82
C ILE A 138 15.47 0.51 -11.25
N GLN A 139 14.62 0.97 -12.15
CA GLN A 139 15.00 1.32 -13.53
C GLN A 139 15.57 2.73 -13.58
N LYS A 140 16.90 2.86 -13.74
CA LYS A 140 17.61 4.16 -13.73
C LYS A 140 17.07 5.14 -14.77
N ASP A 141 16.82 4.69 -16.00
CA ASP A 141 16.26 5.54 -17.05
C ASP A 141 14.87 6.11 -16.69
N SER A 142 14.05 5.30 -15.99
CA SER A 142 12.73 5.76 -15.53
C SER A 142 12.86 6.77 -14.40
N LEU A 143 13.83 6.59 -13.50
CA LEU A 143 14.15 7.54 -12.44
C LEU A 143 14.65 8.87 -13.03
N ASP A 144 15.53 8.82 -14.02
CA ASP A 144 16.05 10.00 -14.73
C ASP A 144 14.95 10.80 -15.43
N GLN A 145 14.05 10.11 -16.12
CA GLN A 145 12.90 10.76 -16.76
C GLN A 145 11.94 11.38 -15.75
N PHE A 146 11.75 10.73 -14.61
CA PHE A 146 10.91 11.24 -13.53
C PHE A 146 11.53 12.50 -12.91
N ASP A 147 12.83 12.45 -12.60
CA ASP A 147 13.61 13.59 -12.10
C ASP A 147 13.60 14.79 -13.06
N CYS A 148 13.87 14.55 -14.35
CA CYS A 148 13.86 15.62 -15.35
C CYS A 148 12.51 16.36 -15.40
N LYS A 149 11.39 15.62 -15.29
CA LYS A 149 10.05 16.21 -15.27
C LYS A 149 9.76 16.92 -13.95
N LEU A 150 10.23 16.37 -12.83
CA LEU A 150 10.02 16.97 -11.51
C LEU A 150 10.79 18.30 -11.38
N LEU A 151 12.05 18.32 -11.77
CA LEU A 151 12.94 19.48 -11.63
C LEU A 151 12.66 20.59 -12.66
N ASN A 152 11.90 20.29 -13.71
CA ASN A 152 11.52 21.25 -14.72
C ASN A 152 9.99 21.47 -14.72
N PRO A 153 9.48 22.53 -14.06
CA PRO A 153 8.05 22.82 -14.00
C PRO A 153 7.37 22.92 -15.38
N SER A 154 8.10 23.36 -16.41
CA SER A 154 7.57 23.45 -17.79
C SER A 154 7.23 22.09 -18.42
N LEU A 155 7.81 21.00 -17.90
CA LEU A 155 7.57 19.63 -18.35
C LEU A 155 6.47 18.92 -17.54
N GLN A 156 5.98 19.54 -16.46
CA GLN A 156 4.91 18.99 -15.61
C GLN A 156 3.52 19.20 -16.24
N LYS A 157 3.24 18.45 -17.30
CA LYS A 157 1.91 18.43 -17.97
C LYS A 157 1.00 17.30 -17.49
N VAL A 158 1.49 16.45 -16.58
CA VAL A 158 0.82 15.21 -16.17
C VAL A 158 0.09 15.42 -14.85
N ALA A 159 -1.16 14.96 -14.78
CA ALA A 159 -1.97 15.01 -13.56
C ALA A 159 -1.29 14.30 -12.38
N ASP A 160 -1.44 14.85 -11.17
CA ASP A 160 -0.79 14.38 -9.93
C ASP A 160 -1.00 12.90 -9.65
N LYS A 161 -2.22 12.40 -9.90
CA LYS A 161 -2.54 10.98 -9.77
C LYS A 161 -1.59 10.10 -10.60
N ARG A 162 -1.35 10.48 -11.85
CA ARG A 162 -0.44 9.74 -12.76
C ARG A 162 1.01 9.86 -12.32
N ARG A 163 1.44 11.00 -11.75
CA ARG A 163 2.80 11.16 -11.19
C ARG A 163 3.02 10.24 -10.00
N LYS A 164 2.06 10.19 -9.07
CA LYS A 164 2.10 9.29 -7.91
C LYS A 164 2.15 7.82 -8.34
N ASP A 165 1.38 7.42 -9.36
CA ASP A 165 1.42 6.05 -9.89
C ASP A 165 2.77 5.70 -10.52
N GLN A 166 3.38 6.64 -11.26
CA GLN A 166 4.74 6.46 -11.80
C GLN A 166 5.77 6.33 -10.68
N PHE A 167 5.69 7.20 -9.66
CA PHE A 167 6.56 7.15 -8.49
C PHE A 167 6.43 5.83 -7.73
N LYS A 168 5.20 5.33 -7.54
CA LYS A 168 4.94 4.03 -6.90
C LYS A 168 5.70 2.90 -7.60
N ARG A 169 5.81 2.92 -8.94
CA ARG A 169 6.58 1.91 -9.69
C ARG A 169 8.07 2.01 -9.42
N LEU A 170 8.61 3.22 -9.27
CA LEU A 170 10.04 3.42 -8.96
C LEU A 170 10.42 2.84 -7.59
N ILE A 171 9.53 2.94 -6.61
CA ILE A 171 9.77 2.44 -5.25
C ILE A 171 9.21 1.03 -4.99
N ALA A 172 8.78 0.31 -6.03
CA ALA A 172 8.09 -0.98 -5.90
C ALA A 172 8.95 -2.04 -5.18
N GLY A 173 10.27 -2.00 -5.34
CA GLY A 173 11.21 -2.89 -4.64
C GLY A 173 11.23 -2.73 -3.12
N CYS A 174 10.68 -1.63 -2.58
CA CYS A 174 10.51 -1.42 -1.15
C CYS A 174 9.12 -1.78 -0.63
N ILE A 175 8.16 -2.16 -1.48
CA ILE A 175 6.82 -2.52 -1.03
C ILE A 175 6.86 -3.92 -0.42
N GLY A 176 6.63 -3.99 0.89
CA GLY A 176 6.57 -5.25 1.62
C GLY A 176 5.54 -6.20 0.99
N LYS A 177 5.93 -7.46 0.80
CA LYS A 177 5.06 -8.52 0.27
C LYS A 177 4.57 -9.44 1.39
N PRO A 178 3.39 -10.05 1.28
CA PRO A 178 2.94 -11.09 2.21
C PRO A 178 3.94 -12.24 2.32
N LEU A 179 4.02 -12.87 3.49
CA LEU A 179 4.97 -13.96 3.78
C LEU A 179 4.90 -15.11 2.74
N GLY A 180 3.68 -15.45 2.29
CA GLY A 180 3.45 -16.49 1.29
C GLY A 180 4.00 -16.18 -0.10
N GLU A 181 4.25 -14.91 -0.41
CA GLU A 181 4.91 -14.49 -1.66
C GLU A 181 6.43 -14.38 -1.49
N GLN A 182 6.91 -13.99 -0.31
CA GLN A 182 8.34 -13.88 -0.02
C GLN A 182 9.08 -15.22 -0.14
N PHE A 183 8.43 -16.31 0.27
CA PHE A 183 8.99 -17.67 0.18
C PHE A 183 8.44 -18.47 -1.00
N ARG A 184 7.68 -17.85 -1.90
CA ARG A 184 7.22 -18.52 -3.11
C ARG A 184 8.41 -18.77 -4.00
N LYS A 185 8.80 -20.04 -4.16
CA LYS A 185 9.79 -20.41 -5.18
C LYS A 185 9.20 -20.06 -6.54
N GLU A 186 9.78 -19.07 -7.21
CA GLU A 186 9.36 -18.68 -8.54
C GLU A 186 9.83 -19.76 -9.54
N VAL A 187 8.97 -20.75 -9.80
CA VAL A 187 9.27 -21.82 -10.75
C VAL A 187 8.59 -21.51 -12.09
N HIS A 188 9.36 -20.96 -13.03
CA HIS A 188 8.95 -20.85 -14.44
C HIS A 188 9.05 -22.21 -15.13
N ILE A 189 8.06 -23.10 -14.92
CA ILE A 189 7.99 -24.37 -15.67
C ILE A 189 7.30 -24.11 -17.01
N LYS A 190 8.09 -23.94 -18.07
CA LYS A 190 7.59 -23.67 -19.44
C LYS A 190 6.71 -24.80 -20.01
N ASN A 191 6.76 -26.00 -19.43
CA ASN A 191 6.08 -27.20 -19.93
C ASN A 191 5.35 -27.95 -18.80
N LEU A 192 4.50 -27.29 -18.01
CA LEU A 192 3.62 -27.99 -17.07
C LEU A 192 2.44 -28.62 -17.84
N PRO A 193 2.29 -29.96 -17.87
CA PRO A 193 1.07 -30.57 -18.38
C PRO A 193 -0.12 -30.16 -17.49
N SER A 194 -1.25 -29.80 -18.10
CA SER A 194 -2.47 -29.39 -17.38
C SER A 194 -2.97 -30.54 -16.51
N LEU A 195 -2.93 -30.37 -15.18
CA LEU A 195 -3.40 -31.37 -14.22
C LEU A 195 -4.92 -31.54 -14.23
N PHE A 196 -5.65 -30.56 -14.73
CA PHE A 196 -7.10 -30.63 -14.91
C PHE A 196 -7.39 -30.79 -16.40
N LYS A 197 -7.76 -32.00 -16.82
CA LYS A 197 -8.53 -32.17 -18.04
C LYS A 197 -9.89 -31.54 -17.75
N LYS A 198 -10.25 -30.46 -18.45
CA LYS A 198 -11.62 -29.98 -18.46
C LYS A 198 -12.46 -31.10 -19.07
N THR A 199 -13.16 -31.88 -18.24
CA THR A 199 -14.25 -32.71 -18.72
C THR A 199 -15.26 -31.76 -19.31
N LYS A 200 -15.38 -31.73 -20.64
CA LYS A 200 -16.51 -31.05 -21.29
C LYS A 200 -17.79 -31.65 -20.70
N PRO A 201 -18.77 -30.85 -20.28
CA PRO A 201 -20.11 -31.39 -20.06
C PRO A 201 -20.55 -31.97 -21.40
N MET A 202 -20.70 -33.29 -21.47
CA MET A 202 -21.29 -33.93 -22.63
C MET A 202 -22.78 -33.62 -22.56
N LEU A 203 -23.26 -32.82 -23.51
CA LEU A 203 -24.70 -32.67 -23.75
C LEU A 203 -25.22 -34.05 -24.13
N GLU A 204 -26.06 -34.62 -23.27
CA GLU A 204 -26.81 -35.83 -23.57
C GLU A 204 -27.75 -35.56 -24.74
N THR A 205 -27.67 -36.42 -25.75
CA THR A 205 -28.77 -36.65 -26.68
C THR A 205 -29.07 -38.14 -26.60
N GLU A 206 -30.31 -38.43 -26.21
CA GLU A 206 -30.98 -39.72 -26.16
C GLU A 206 -30.72 -40.55 -27.45
N VAL A 207 -30.83 -41.88 -27.54
CA VAL A 207 -31.92 -42.76 -27.12
C VAL A 207 -31.48 -44.25 -27.33
N LEU A 208 -32.16 -45.17 -26.63
CA LEU A 208 -32.52 -46.58 -26.96
C LEU A 208 -31.65 -47.78 -26.51
N ASP A 209 -32.24 -48.46 -25.51
CA ASP A 209 -32.65 -49.88 -25.47
C ASP A 209 -31.67 -51.03 -25.19
N ASN A 210 -32.05 -51.75 -24.12
CA ASN A 210 -32.05 -53.20 -23.93
C ASN A 210 -30.73 -53.88 -23.52
N GLU A 211 -30.57 -54.18 -22.22
CA GLU A 211 -30.96 -55.47 -21.61
C GLU A 211 -30.45 -55.54 -20.14
N GLU A 212 -31.41 -55.72 -19.24
CA GLU A 212 -31.36 -56.58 -18.04
C GLU A 212 -30.15 -56.48 -17.08
N GLY A 213 -30.39 -55.85 -15.90
CA GLY A 213 -29.58 -56.08 -14.70
C GLY A 213 -29.13 -54.87 -13.88
N GLY A 214 -29.74 -53.69 -14.03
CA GLY A 214 -29.28 -52.45 -13.39
C GLY A 214 -30.10 -51.99 -12.18
N LEU A 215 -29.53 -52.15 -10.97
CA LEU A 215 -29.74 -51.39 -9.71
C LEU A 215 -31.16 -51.14 -9.15
N ALA A 216 -32.23 -51.49 -9.86
CA ALA A 216 -33.61 -51.27 -9.42
C ALA A 216 -34.10 -52.25 -8.34
N THR A 217 -33.34 -53.32 -8.05
CA THR A 217 -33.63 -54.30 -6.99
C THR A 217 -33.07 -53.92 -5.61
N ILE A 218 -32.42 -52.76 -5.47
CA ILE A 218 -31.73 -52.38 -4.22
C ILE A 218 -32.66 -51.65 -3.24
N PHE A 219 -33.89 -51.29 -3.64
CA PHE A 219 -34.81 -50.51 -2.82
C PHE A 219 -36.27 -50.99 -2.84
N GLU A 220 -36.52 -52.28 -3.06
CA GLU A 220 -37.83 -52.84 -2.69
C GLU A 220 -37.88 -53.11 -1.17
N PRO A 221 -39.02 -52.84 -0.51
CA PRO A 221 -39.14 -52.79 0.95
C PRO A 221 -39.09 -54.16 1.65
#